data_AF-A0A965QJ85-F1
#
_entry.id   AF-A0A965QJ85-F1
#
_cell.length_a   1.000
_cell.length_b   1.000
_cell.length_c   1.000
_cell.angle_alpha   90.00
_cell.angle_beta   90.00
_cell.angle_gamma   90.00
#
_symmetry.space_group_name_H-M   'P 1'
#
loop_
_entity.id
_entity.type
_entity.pdbx_description
1 polymer ?
#
loop_
_entity_poly.entity_id
_entity_poly.type
_entity_poly.pdbx_seq_one_letter_code
_entity_poly.pdbx_strand_id
1 'polypeptide(L)'
;MTFVLPLFYLGRVLLKVLKGLGHGRPFRINGTPIVSKVSNSSEWSTCDVKTCSDLDHESRRALEAVWLDNASKEHASVPAFSKLSLQLIALAAPPELIAKVFTAAGREITHAKLCFSIAASVSGKPWCPAEMPQILRGNNKFDSLESLILECFVDGCLMEALSAAHAQASARLAEEADVKSVFSVIAEDEKFHAELSWAILEFLLTKVSSAKQERLFSEFRLMKSHTVPEFYPAHINQLIEKADSECMRRFGILRKDDVDNLWEQTLQDIEYRLNSIGYSDGNTIAAGSCHITLQGSDGVPDLFGNQPSALGI
;
A
#
# COMPACT_ATOMS: atom_id res chain seq x y z
N MET A 1 10.55 10.85 -30.28
CA MET A 1 10.34 12.19 -29.70
C MET A 1 9.71 12.02 -28.34
N THR A 2 10.51 12.11 -27.29
CA THR A 2 10.06 12.00 -25.90
C THR A 2 9.35 13.30 -25.54
N PHE A 3 8.02 13.30 -25.58
CA PHE A 3 7.25 14.44 -25.10
C PHE A 3 7.25 14.40 -23.57
N VAL A 4 8.20 15.09 -22.96
CA VAL A 4 8.09 15.53 -21.56
C VAL A 4 7.10 16.68 -21.55
N LEU A 5 5.82 16.36 -21.35
CA LEU A 5 4.83 17.39 -20.99
C LEU A 5 5.22 17.92 -19.60
N PRO A 6 5.26 19.25 -19.42
CA PRO A 6 5.82 19.81 -18.21
C PRO A 6 4.80 19.77 -17.07
N LEU A 7 5.29 19.48 -15.84
CA LEU A 7 4.59 19.49 -14.54
C LEU A 7 3.74 20.75 -14.23
N PHE A 8 3.62 21.73 -15.13
CA PHE A 8 2.96 23.02 -14.93
C PHE A 8 1.43 22.94 -14.77
N TYR A 9 0.78 21.81 -15.07
CA TYR A 9 -0.68 21.64 -14.97
C TYR A 9 -1.16 20.93 -13.69
N LEU A 10 -0.26 20.34 -12.89
CA LEU A 10 -0.65 19.62 -11.67
C LEU A 10 -0.88 20.62 -10.52
N GLY A 11 -2.01 20.45 -9.81
CA GLY A 11 -2.34 21.26 -8.64
C GLY A 11 -1.27 21.15 -7.54
N ARG A 12 -1.03 22.24 -6.80
CA ARG A 12 -0.04 22.27 -5.68
C ARG A 12 -0.28 21.20 -4.62
N VAL A 13 -1.53 20.76 -4.43
CA VAL A 13 -1.91 19.73 -3.47
C VAL A 13 -1.48 18.35 -3.99
N LEU A 14 -1.84 18.00 -5.23
CA LEU A 14 -1.43 16.75 -5.85
C LEU A 14 0.10 16.61 -5.92
N LEU A 15 0.82 17.68 -6.26
CA LEU A 15 2.30 17.67 -6.25
C LEU A 15 2.92 17.33 -4.88
N LYS A 16 2.22 17.62 -3.76
CA LYS A 16 2.69 17.22 -2.43
C LYS A 16 2.42 15.74 -2.17
N VAL A 17 1.27 15.22 -2.61
CA VAL A 17 0.91 13.80 -2.46
C VAL A 17 1.86 12.93 -3.29
N LEU A 18 2.23 13.36 -4.49
CA LEU A 18 3.18 12.63 -5.33
C LEU A 18 4.61 12.57 -4.77
N LYS A 19 4.97 13.43 -3.80
CA LYS A 19 6.24 13.28 -3.09
C LYS A 19 6.17 12.06 -2.18
N GLY A 20 6.99 11.05 -2.46
CA GLY A 20 6.99 9.77 -1.74
C GLY A 20 6.19 8.66 -2.38
N LEU A 21 5.79 8.82 -3.65
CA LEU A 21 5.25 7.73 -4.44
C LEU A 21 6.28 6.59 -4.48
N GLY A 22 5.94 5.40 -3.97
CA GLY A 22 6.87 4.27 -3.95
C GLY A 22 6.45 3.08 -3.08
N HIS A 23 5.72 3.29 -1.97
CA HIS A 23 5.20 2.20 -1.13
C HIS A 23 4.06 2.69 -0.23
N GLY A 24 2.91 2.03 -0.30
CA GLY A 24 1.71 2.21 0.54
C GLY A 24 1.34 3.64 0.94
N ARG A 25 1.01 3.84 2.22
CA ARG A 25 0.63 5.13 2.83
C ARG A 25 1.74 5.76 3.70
N PRO A 26 2.60 6.63 3.13
CA PRO A 26 3.67 7.25 3.90
C PRO A 26 3.18 8.38 4.81
N PHE A 27 3.71 8.45 6.03
CA PHE A 27 3.51 9.61 6.89
C PHE A 27 4.28 10.82 6.37
N ARG A 28 3.57 11.96 6.20
CA ARG A 28 4.15 13.20 5.70
C ARG A 28 4.09 14.33 6.72
N ILE A 29 5.15 15.13 6.77
CA ILE A 29 5.18 16.45 7.43
C ILE A 29 5.37 17.51 6.34
N ASN A 30 4.41 18.43 6.20
CA ASN A 30 4.40 19.47 5.16
C ASN A 30 4.49 18.92 3.71
N GLY A 31 3.95 17.72 3.47
CA GLY A 31 4.01 17.05 2.16
C GLY A 31 5.34 16.36 1.87
N THR A 32 6.25 16.26 2.85
CA THR A 32 7.48 15.46 2.72
C THR A 32 7.32 14.16 3.49
N PRO A 33 7.52 12.98 2.85
CA PRO A 33 7.56 11.69 3.52
C PRO A 33 8.64 11.65 4.60
N ILE A 34 8.30 11.05 5.73
CA ILE A 34 9.19 10.91 6.87
C ILE A 34 9.23 9.45 7.27
N VAL A 35 10.42 8.86 7.20
CA VAL A 35 10.71 7.53 7.73
C VAL A 35 11.66 7.64 8.91
N SER A 36 11.58 6.69 9.84
CA SER A 36 12.60 6.55 10.88
C SER A 36 13.93 6.15 10.25
N LYS A 37 15.05 6.60 10.84
CA LYS A 37 16.32 5.88 10.65
C LYS A 37 16.23 4.52 11.36
N VAL A 38 17.25 3.69 11.21
CA VAL A 38 17.35 2.42 11.94
C VAL A 38 18.33 2.53 13.11
N SER A 39 18.11 1.74 14.16
CA SER A 39 18.95 1.61 15.34
C SER A 39 19.14 0.12 15.70
N ASN A 40 19.99 -0.17 16.67
CA ASN A 40 20.35 -1.53 17.07
C ASN A 40 19.54 -1.98 18.29
N SER A 41 18.50 -2.76 18.08
CA SER A 41 17.73 -3.45 19.13
C SER A 41 16.90 -4.58 18.52
N SER A 42 16.60 -5.62 19.29
CA SER A 42 15.76 -6.75 18.85
C SER A 42 14.29 -6.59 19.24
N GLU A 43 13.90 -5.48 19.89
CA GLU A 43 12.51 -5.26 20.36
C GLU A 43 11.48 -5.22 19.22
N TRP A 44 11.92 -4.82 18.04
CA TRP A 44 11.11 -4.76 16.83
C TRP A 44 11.31 -5.98 15.93
N SER A 45 12.03 -7.00 16.37
CA SER A 45 12.13 -8.27 15.65
C SER A 45 11.29 -9.34 16.34
N THR A 46 10.72 -10.23 15.55
CA THR A 46 10.15 -11.51 16.02
C THR A 46 11.27 -12.56 16.00
N CYS A 47 11.26 -13.49 16.96
CA CYS A 47 12.34 -14.48 17.10
C CYS A 47 12.27 -15.64 16.07
N ASP A 48 11.22 -15.70 15.26
CA ASP A 48 10.85 -16.93 14.53
C ASP A 48 11.22 -16.93 13.04
N VAL A 49 11.71 -15.81 12.50
CA VAL A 49 12.09 -15.71 11.08
C VAL A 49 13.51 -16.21 10.86
N LYS A 50 13.67 -17.14 9.90
CA LYS A 50 14.93 -17.75 9.49
C LYS A 50 15.10 -17.67 7.98
N THR A 51 16.30 -17.24 7.57
CA THR A 51 16.71 -17.21 6.16
C THR A 51 17.97 -18.05 5.98
N CYS A 52 18.30 -18.43 4.75
CA CYS A 52 19.57 -19.10 4.47
C CYS A 52 20.79 -18.27 4.94
N SER A 53 21.84 -18.98 5.39
CA SER A 53 23.09 -18.37 5.89
C SER A 53 24.14 -18.15 4.80
N ASP A 54 24.03 -18.89 3.69
CA ASP A 54 24.97 -18.85 2.56
C ASP A 54 24.58 -17.73 1.59
N LEU A 55 24.85 -16.49 2.02
CA LEU A 55 24.74 -15.28 1.21
C LEU A 55 26.13 -14.70 0.99
N ASP A 56 26.47 -14.40 -0.27
CA ASP A 56 27.65 -13.61 -0.59
C ASP A 56 27.53 -12.18 -0.02
N HIS A 57 28.66 -11.48 0.02
CA HIS A 57 28.75 -10.17 0.65
C HIS A 57 27.84 -9.12 0.00
N GLU A 58 27.73 -9.09 -1.34
CA GLU A 58 26.94 -8.08 -2.03
C GLU A 58 25.44 -8.38 -1.90
N SER A 59 25.03 -9.64 -2.04
CA SER A 59 23.63 -10.05 -1.82
C SER A 59 23.17 -9.78 -0.40
N ARG A 60 24.01 -10.06 0.61
CA ARG A 60 23.69 -9.76 2.00
C ARG A 60 23.43 -8.27 2.22
N ARG A 61 24.28 -7.41 1.67
CA ARG A 61 24.15 -5.95 1.80
C ARG A 61 22.91 -5.42 1.09
N ALA A 62 22.59 -5.96 -0.10
CA ALA A 62 21.39 -5.57 -0.83
C ALA A 62 20.12 -5.97 -0.07
N LEU A 63 20.05 -7.21 0.44
CA LEU A 63 18.90 -7.69 1.21
C LEU A 63 18.73 -6.92 2.53
N GLU A 64 19.82 -6.70 3.28
CA GLU A 64 19.80 -5.87 4.48
C GLU A 64 19.21 -4.49 4.17
N ALA A 65 19.68 -3.82 3.11
CA ALA A 65 19.18 -2.49 2.74
C ALA A 65 17.70 -2.49 2.34
N VAL A 66 17.28 -3.44 1.50
CA VAL A 66 15.88 -3.58 1.05
C VAL A 66 14.93 -3.80 2.23
N TRP A 67 15.25 -4.76 3.11
CA TRP A 67 14.36 -5.10 4.22
C TRP A 67 14.31 -4.01 5.29
N LEU A 68 15.40 -3.27 5.50
CA LEU A 68 15.40 -2.10 6.39
C LEU A 68 14.61 -0.92 5.83
N ASP A 69 14.65 -0.72 4.50
CA ASP A 69 13.85 0.30 3.83
C ASP A 69 12.35 -0.03 3.94
N ASN A 70 11.97 -1.27 3.65
CA ASN A 70 10.60 -1.76 3.85
C ASN A 70 10.18 -1.58 5.31
N ALA A 71 10.96 -2.08 6.28
CA ALA A 71 10.63 -1.95 7.70
C ALA A 71 10.43 -0.49 8.15
N SER A 72 11.26 0.43 7.63
CA SER A 72 11.16 1.86 7.96
C SER A 72 9.94 2.53 7.33
N LYS A 73 9.52 2.08 6.14
CA LYS A 73 8.28 2.52 5.47
C LYS A 73 7.04 2.01 6.21
N GLU A 74 6.96 0.72 6.55
CA GLU A 74 5.84 0.16 7.31
C GLU A 74 5.71 0.81 8.70
N HIS A 75 6.85 1.03 9.38
CA HIS A 75 6.84 1.76 10.64
C HIS A 75 6.32 3.19 10.49
N ALA A 76 6.63 3.86 9.38
CA ALA A 76 6.12 5.19 9.06
C ALA A 76 4.63 5.18 8.68
N SER A 77 4.07 4.07 8.21
CA SER A 77 2.63 3.94 7.93
C SER A 77 1.79 3.97 9.22
N VAL A 78 2.34 3.52 10.36
CA VAL A 78 1.65 3.55 11.67
C VAL A 78 1.15 4.95 12.06
N PRO A 79 1.99 6.01 12.12
CA PRO A 79 1.51 7.36 12.38
C PRO A 79 0.66 7.93 11.24
N ALA A 80 0.78 7.43 10.00
CA ALA A 80 -0.09 7.85 8.89
C ALA A 80 -1.54 7.40 9.11
N PHE A 81 -1.77 6.13 9.43
CA PHE A 81 -3.11 5.65 9.81
C PHE A 81 -3.61 6.29 11.11
N SER A 82 -2.72 6.56 12.07
CA SER A 82 -3.10 7.30 13.28
C SER A 82 -3.60 8.71 12.96
N LYS A 83 -2.91 9.47 12.09
CA LYS A 83 -3.37 10.79 11.60
C LYS A 83 -4.71 10.68 10.89
N LEU A 84 -4.88 9.66 10.04
CA LEU A 84 -6.13 9.42 9.33
C LEU A 84 -7.30 9.16 10.29
N SER A 85 -7.09 8.40 11.36
CA SER A 85 -8.14 8.14 12.36
C SER A 85 -8.67 9.44 12.96
N LEU A 86 -7.77 10.38 13.31
CA LEU A 86 -8.14 11.69 13.87
C LEU A 86 -8.88 12.55 12.84
N GLN A 87 -8.47 12.49 11.57
CA GLN A 87 -9.15 13.18 10.47
C GLN A 87 -10.58 12.66 10.27
N LEU A 88 -10.75 11.34 10.28
CA LEU A 88 -12.07 10.72 10.14
C LEU A 88 -12.99 11.03 11.32
N ILE A 89 -12.45 11.01 12.55
CA ILE A 89 -13.18 11.43 13.76
C ILE A 89 -13.63 12.90 13.62
N ALA A 90 -12.74 13.80 13.20
CA ALA A 90 -13.05 15.21 13.01
C ALA A 90 -14.15 15.45 11.95
N LEU A 91 -14.31 14.52 10.99
CA LEU A 91 -15.32 14.57 9.93
C LEU A 91 -16.61 13.79 10.28
N ALA A 92 -16.69 13.23 11.49
CA ALA A 92 -17.77 12.35 11.94
C ALA A 92 -17.99 11.17 10.97
N ALA A 93 -16.91 10.48 10.61
CA ALA A 93 -16.98 9.26 9.81
C ALA A 93 -17.72 8.14 10.53
N PRO A 94 -18.33 7.20 9.78
CA PRO A 94 -18.91 6.00 10.36
C PRO A 94 -17.92 5.25 11.27
N PRO A 95 -18.38 4.75 12.44
CA PRO A 95 -17.50 4.15 13.44
C PRO A 95 -16.73 2.93 12.93
N GLU A 96 -17.32 2.17 12.00
CA GLU A 96 -16.68 1.01 11.38
C GLU A 96 -15.46 1.36 10.52
N LEU A 97 -15.45 2.53 9.86
CA LEU A 97 -14.28 3.00 9.12
C LEU A 97 -13.15 3.36 10.07
N ILE A 98 -13.48 4.05 11.16
CA ILE A 98 -12.50 4.42 12.19
C ILE A 98 -11.89 3.16 12.83
N ALA A 99 -12.71 2.17 13.19
CA ALA A 99 -12.24 0.91 13.74
C ALA A 99 -11.28 0.18 12.78
N LYS A 100 -11.63 0.09 11.49
CA LYS A 100 -10.78 -0.53 10.47
C LYS A 100 -9.44 0.21 10.27
N VAL A 101 -9.41 1.54 10.42
CA VAL A 101 -8.16 2.32 10.37
C VAL A 101 -7.24 1.98 11.55
N PHE A 102 -7.78 1.76 12.75
CA PHE A 102 -6.97 1.28 13.87
C PHE A 102 -6.45 -0.15 13.64
N THR A 103 -7.26 -1.03 13.02
CA THR A 103 -6.79 -2.36 12.60
C THR A 103 -5.63 -2.25 11.61
N ALA A 104 -5.75 -1.38 10.59
CA ALA A 104 -4.67 -1.14 9.62
C ALA A 104 -3.39 -0.65 10.30
N ALA A 105 -3.49 0.33 11.21
CA ALA A 105 -2.33 0.80 11.98
C ALA A 105 -1.64 -0.33 12.79
N GLY A 106 -2.41 -1.28 13.33
CA GLY A 106 -1.87 -2.44 14.03
C GLY A 106 -1.17 -3.45 13.10
N ARG A 107 -1.66 -3.60 11.87
CA ARG A 107 -1.02 -4.42 10.83
C ARG A 107 0.31 -3.87 10.40
N GLU A 108 0.43 -2.54 10.26
CA GLU A 108 1.70 -1.88 9.96
C GLU A 108 2.78 -2.12 11.01
N ILE A 109 2.40 -2.20 12.30
CA ILE A 109 3.34 -2.60 13.36
C ILE A 109 3.83 -4.03 13.12
N THR A 110 2.94 -4.93 12.69
CA THR A 110 3.28 -6.32 12.38
C THR A 110 4.18 -6.40 11.14
N HIS A 111 3.86 -5.68 10.07
CA HIS A 111 4.66 -5.60 8.85
C HIS A 111 6.08 -5.11 9.15
N ALA A 112 6.20 -3.99 9.87
CA ALA A 112 7.49 -3.45 10.29
C ALA A 112 8.32 -4.49 11.07
N LYS A 113 7.68 -5.21 12.00
CA LYS A 113 8.35 -6.24 12.80
C LYS A 113 8.84 -7.41 11.95
N LEU A 114 8.02 -7.89 11.03
CA LEU A 114 8.39 -8.96 10.11
C LEU A 114 9.57 -8.54 9.23
N CYS A 115 9.52 -7.34 8.65
CA CYS A 115 10.59 -6.79 7.82
C CYS A 115 11.91 -6.62 8.61
N PHE A 116 11.86 -6.10 9.84
CA PHE A 116 13.05 -6.04 10.71
C PHE A 116 13.60 -7.43 11.05
N SER A 117 12.73 -8.44 11.19
CA SER A 117 13.15 -9.82 11.47
C SER A 117 13.92 -10.42 10.29
N ILE A 118 13.46 -10.20 9.06
CA ILE A 118 14.18 -10.64 7.85
C ILE A 118 15.51 -9.90 7.73
N ALA A 119 15.52 -8.57 7.90
CA ALA A 119 16.74 -7.77 7.90
C ALA A 119 17.76 -8.27 8.94
N ALA A 120 17.29 -8.63 10.14
CA ALA A 120 18.14 -9.17 11.19
C ALA A 120 18.69 -10.56 10.84
N SER A 121 17.86 -11.43 10.27
CA SER A 121 18.26 -12.76 9.82
C SER A 121 19.35 -12.72 8.74
N VAL A 122 19.20 -11.86 7.72
CA VAL A 122 20.19 -11.76 6.63
C VAL A 122 21.49 -11.08 7.08
N SER A 123 21.41 -10.05 7.93
CA SER A 123 22.59 -9.26 8.35
C SER A 123 23.32 -9.83 9.57
N GLY A 124 22.65 -10.68 10.36
CA GLY A 124 23.15 -11.15 11.66
C GLY A 124 23.17 -10.08 12.75
N LYS A 125 22.43 -8.98 12.58
CA LYS A 125 22.39 -7.84 13.52
C LYS A 125 20.95 -7.53 13.92
N PRO A 126 20.69 -7.15 15.19
CA PRO A 126 19.37 -6.73 15.60
C PRO A 126 19.06 -5.32 15.06
N TRP A 127 17.83 -5.12 14.56
CA TRP A 127 17.39 -3.85 13.98
C TRP A 127 16.05 -3.40 14.55
N CYS A 128 15.92 -2.09 14.76
CA CYS A 128 14.69 -1.44 15.17
C CYS A 128 14.58 -0.04 14.53
N PRO A 129 13.39 0.60 14.56
CA PRO A 129 13.28 1.99 14.16
C PRO A 129 13.95 2.89 15.21
N ALA A 130 14.65 3.92 14.73
CA ALA A 130 15.16 5.01 15.56
C ALA A 130 14.04 6.02 15.86
N GLU A 131 14.31 6.90 16.81
CA GLU A 131 13.38 7.97 17.21
C GLU A 131 12.96 8.87 16.04
N MET A 132 11.69 9.28 16.04
CA MET A 132 11.12 10.25 15.10
C MET A 132 10.69 11.54 15.83
N PRO A 133 11.64 12.34 16.37
CA PRO A 133 11.32 13.52 17.18
C PRO A 133 10.48 14.57 16.43
N GLN A 134 10.53 14.57 15.10
CA GLN A 134 9.69 15.40 14.25
C GLN A 134 8.19 15.20 14.45
N ILE A 135 7.74 14.00 14.83
CA ILE A 135 6.33 13.70 15.13
C ILE A 135 5.90 14.44 16.40
N LEU A 136 6.78 14.48 17.42
CA LEU A 136 6.51 15.14 18.71
C LEU A 136 6.39 16.66 18.61
N ARG A 137 6.99 17.27 17.58
CA ARG A 137 6.97 18.74 17.37
C ARG A 137 5.59 19.27 16.95
N GLY A 138 4.60 18.41 16.72
CA GLY A 138 3.20 18.81 16.58
C GLY A 138 2.86 19.62 15.33
N ASN A 139 3.77 19.77 14.37
CA ASN A 139 3.49 20.49 13.12
C ASN A 139 2.76 19.62 12.08
N ASN A 140 1.93 18.69 12.56
CA ASN A 140 1.11 17.77 11.78
C ASN A 140 -0.27 18.39 11.57
N LYS A 141 -0.31 19.62 11.03
CA LYS A 141 -1.58 20.30 10.79
C LYS A 141 -2.45 19.42 9.89
N PHE A 142 -3.74 19.37 10.18
CA PHE A 142 -4.70 18.77 9.28
C PHE A 142 -4.62 19.51 7.95
N ASP A 143 -4.25 18.78 6.91
CA ASP A 143 -4.32 19.29 5.55
C ASP A 143 -5.79 19.52 5.16
N SER A 144 -6.03 20.24 4.05
CA SER A 144 -7.40 20.51 3.60
C SER A 144 -8.17 19.21 3.30
N LEU A 145 -9.50 19.26 3.31
CA LEU A 145 -10.33 18.11 2.91
C LEU A 145 -9.95 17.60 1.51
N GLU A 146 -9.63 18.50 0.57
CA GLU A 146 -9.13 18.14 -0.75
C GLU A 146 -7.79 17.38 -0.71
N SER A 147 -6.90 17.76 0.22
CA SER A 147 -5.63 17.06 0.41
C SER A 147 -5.87 15.65 0.96
N LEU A 148 -6.77 15.50 1.93
CA LEU A 148 -7.15 14.20 2.47
C LEU A 148 -7.79 13.30 1.42
N ILE A 149 -8.65 13.83 0.55
CA ILE A 149 -9.23 13.06 -0.57
C ILE A 149 -8.12 12.57 -1.51
N LEU A 150 -7.17 13.43 -1.87
CA LEU A 150 -6.07 13.06 -2.76
C LEU A 150 -5.10 12.06 -2.11
N GLU A 151 -4.77 12.22 -0.83
CA GLU A 151 -3.97 11.23 -0.06
C GLU A 151 -4.72 9.90 0.05
N CYS A 152 -6.03 9.93 0.34
CA CYS A 152 -6.85 8.74 0.41
C CYS A 152 -6.88 7.97 -0.91
N PHE A 153 -6.94 8.70 -2.02
CA PHE A 153 -6.98 8.10 -3.33
C PHE A 153 -5.61 7.63 -3.83
N VAL A 154 -4.59 8.51 -3.83
CA VAL A 154 -3.26 8.17 -4.34
C VAL A 154 -2.55 7.19 -3.42
N ASP A 155 -2.40 7.51 -2.14
CA ASP A 155 -1.67 6.63 -1.24
C ASP A 155 -2.52 5.41 -0.87
N GLY A 156 -3.79 5.64 -0.54
CA GLY A 156 -4.66 4.59 -0.03
C GLY A 156 -5.23 3.66 -1.10
N CYS A 157 -5.79 4.18 -2.18
CA CYS A 157 -6.44 3.32 -3.18
C CYS A 157 -5.43 2.77 -4.18
N LEU A 158 -4.55 3.63 -4.71
CA LEU A 158 -3.59 3.25 -5.75
C LEU A 158 -2.33 2.61 -5.18
N MET A 159 -1.65 3.24 -4.22
CA MET A 159 -0.37 2.72 -3.73
C MET A 159 -0.53 1.49 -2.83
N GLU A 160 -1.57 1.37 -2.00
CA GLU A 160 -1.82 0.11 -1.28
C GLU A 160 -2.18 -1.03 -2.24
N ALA A 161 -2.93 -0.76 -3.31
CA ALA A 161 -3.23 -1.79 -4.32
C ALA A 161 -1.97 -2.27 -5.05
N LEU A 162 -1.07 -1.34 -5.41
CA LEU A 162 0.24 -1.68 -5.97
C LEU A 162 1.07 -2.48 -4.95
N SER A 163 1.07 -2.08 -3.68
CA SER A 163 1.82 -2.74 -2.61
C SER A 163 1.32 -4.17 -2.38
N ALA A 164 0.00 -4.38 -2.42
CA ALA A 164 -0.61 -5.71 -2.37
C ALA A 164 -0.18 -6.58 -3.57
N ALA A 165 -0.24 -6.02 -4.78
CA ALA A 165 0.16 -6.74 -6.00
C ALA A 165 1.67 -7.07 -6.01
N HIS A 166 2.50 -6.12 -5.57
CA HIS A 166 3.94 -6.28 -5.42
C HIS A 166 4.25 -7.39 -4.41
N ALA A 167 3.70 -7.31 -3.19
CA ALA A 167 3.90 -8.33 -2.16
C ALA A 167 3.42 -9.71 -2.62
N GLN A 168 2.28 -9.79 -3.32
CA GLN A 168 1.78 -11.06 -3.85
C GLN A 168 2.73 -11.64 -4.92
N ALA A 169 3.27 -10.81 -5.81
CA ALA A 169 4.26 -11.24 -6.79
C ALA A 169 5.58 -11.69 -6.11
N SER A 170 6.05 -10.93 -5.12
CA SER A 170 7.21 -11.28 -4.29
C SER A 170 7.01 -12.62 -3.57
N ALA A 171 5.83 -12.88 -3.00
CA ALA A 171 5.51 -14.15 -2.35
C ALA A 171 5.51 -15.34 -3.33
N ARG A 172 5.05 -15.14 -4.58
CA ARG A 172 5.11 -16.19 -5.61
C ARG A 172 6.53 -16.51 -6.04
N LEU A 173 7.40 -15.50 -6.03
CA LEU A 173 8.79 -15.61 -6.46
C LEU A 173 9.71 -16.16 -5.34
N ALA A 174 9.44 -15.81 -4.08
CA ALA A 174 10.25 -16.20 -2.95
C ALA A 174 10.29 -17.73 -2.74
N GLU A 175 11.49 -18.26 -2.54
CA GLU A 175 11.71 -19.68 -2.21
C GLU A 175 12.03 -19.88 -0.72
N GLU A 176 12.58 -18.85 -0.06
CA GLU A 176 12.74 -18.85 1.40
C GLU A 176 11.35 -18.85 2.06
N ALA A 177 11.05 -19.90 2.83
CA ALA A 177 9.70 -20.14 3.36
C ALA A 177 9.18 -18.98 4.22
N ASP A 178 10.03 -18.41 5.09
CA ASP A 178 9.63 -17.31 5.96
C ASP A 178 9.48 -16.01 5.17
N VAL A 179 10.32 -15.75 4.16
CA VAL A 179 10.17 -14.58 3.27
C VAL A 179 8.84 -14.66 2.52
N LYS A 180 8.50 -15.84 1.98
CA LYS A 180 7.23 -16.08 1.30
C LYS A 180 6.04 -15.87 2.25
N SER A 181 6.15 -16.35 3.49
CA SER A 181 5.11 -16.17 4.51
C SER A 181 4.90 -14.69 4.84
N VAL A 182 6.00 -13.93 5.03
CA VAL A 182 5.95 -12.49 5.31
C VAL A 182 5.26 -11.74 4.18
N PHE A 183 5.67 -11.96 2.93
CA PHE A 183 5.03 -11.30 1.79
C PHE A 183 3.57 -11.71 1.62
N SER A 184 3.20 -12.95 1.97
CA SER A 184 1.80 -13.40 1.90
C SER A 184 0.92 -12.69 2.93
N VAL A 185 1.43 -12.45 4.14
CA VAL A 185 0.74 -11.63 5.17
C VAL A 185 0.56 -10.21 4.67
N ILE A 186 1.65 -9.57 4.23
CA ILE A 186 1.62 -8.20 3.72
C ILE A 186 0.63 -8.08 2.55
N ALA A 187 0.65 -9.00 1.59
CA ALA A 187 -0.23 -8.95 0.43
C ALA A 187 -1.74 -8.95 0.80
N GLU A 188 -2.15 -9.77 1.76
CA GLU A 188 -3.55 -9.83 2.21
C GLU A 188 -3.94 -8.58 3.01
N ASP A 189 -3.03 -8.10 3.86
CA ASP A 189 -3.26 -6.92 4.68
C ASP A 189 -3.29 -5.64 3.82
N GLU A 190 -2.41 -5.48 2.84
CA GLU A 190 -2.43 -4.36 1.90
C GLU A 190 -3.66 -4.35 0.99
N LYS A 191 -4.15 -5.54 0.59
CA LYS A 191 -5.43 -5.63 -0.13
C LYS A 191 -6.57 -5.07 0.73
N PHE A 192 -6.59 -5.38 2.03
CA PHE A 192 -7.55 -4.79 2.94
C PHE A 192 -7.35 -3.28 3.10
N HIS A 193 -6.11 -2.77 3.14
CA HIS A 193 -5.84 -1.32 3.21
C HIS A 193 -6.36 -0.58 1.97
N ALA A 194 -6.19 -1.17 0.78
CA ALA A 194 -6.74 -0.65 -0.46
C ALA A 194 -8.28 -0.58 -0.42
N GLU A 195 -8.95 -1.67 -0.04
CA GLU A 195 -10.42 -1.72 0.06
C GLU A 195 -10.96 -0.76 1.12
N LEU A 196 -10.28 -0.65 2.26
CA LEU A 196 -10.60 0.34 3.29
C LEU A 196 -10.50 1.77 2.75
N SER A 197 -9.44 2.06 1.99
CA SER A 197 -9.24 3.38 1.41
C SER A 197 -10.30 3.74 0.37
N TRP A 198 -10.82 2.77 -0.39
CA TRP A 198 -11.98 3.00 -1.25
C TRP A 198 -13.24 3.37 -0.46
N ALA A 199 -13.54 2.63 0.61
CA ALA A 199 -14.70 2.94 1.46
C ALA A 199 -14.57 4.32 2.14
N ILE A 200 -13.36 4.69 2.54
CA ILE A 200 -13.06 6.03 3.07
C ILE A 200 -13.21 7.09 1.98
N LEU A 201 -12.70 6.84 0.78
CA LEU A 201 -12.81 7.77 -0.34
C LEU A 201 -14.28 8.06 -0.66
N GLU A 202 -15.14 7.05 -0.76
CA GLU A 202 -16.58 7.22 -0.96
C GLU A 202 -17.19 8.11 0.12
N PHE A 203 -16.87 7.88 1.40
CA PHE A 203 -17.31 8.73 2.49
C PHE A 203 -16.82 10.18 2.33
N LEU A 204 -15.54 10.39 2.03
CA LEU A 204 -14.96 11.73 1.89
C LEU A 204 -15.58 12.50 0.71
N LEU A 205 -15.90 11.82 -0.38
CA LEU A 205 -16.55 12.43 -1.55
C LEU A 205 -17.95 12.96 -1.19
N THR A 206 -18.67 12.36 -0.24
CA THR A 206 -19.95 12.93 0.26
C THR A 206 -19.82 14.30 0.92
N LYS A 207 -18.60 14.69 1.31
CA LYS A 207 -18.31 15.96 2.00
C LYS A 207 -17.95 17.10 1.05
N VAL A 208 -17.90 16.85 -0.27
CA VAL A 208 -17.56 17.84 -1.30
C VAL A 208 -18.60 17.83 -2.43
N SER A 209 -18.72 18.94 -3.15
CA SER A 209 -19.64 19.03 -4.30
C SER A 209 -19.15 18.21 -5.49
N SER A 210 -20.06 17.76 -6.35
CA SER A 210 -19.73 17.05 -7.61
C SER A 210 -18.71 17.79 -8.47
N ALA A 211 -18.83 19.12 -8.59
CA ALA A 211 -17.85 19.95 -9.31
C ALA A 211 -16.43 19.87 -8.72
N LYS A 212 -16.29 19.72 -7.39
CA LYS A 212 -14.99 19.48 -6.75
C LYS A 212 -14.49 18.06 -6.99
N GLN A 213 -15.38 17.06 -6.94
CA GLN A 213 -15.03 15.66 -7.23
C GLN A 213 -14.46 15.54 -8.65
N GLU A 214 -15.16 16.07 -9.65
CA GLU A 214 -14.71 16.10 -11.06
C GLU A 214 -13.33 16.74 -11.22
N ARG A 215 -13.10 17.88 -10.55
CA ARG A 215 -11.79 18.53 -10.59
C ARG A 215 -10.69 17.62 -10.03
N LEU A 216 -10.91 16.98 -8.88
CA LEU A 216 -9.91 16.12 -8.24
C LEU A 216 -9.54 14.93 -9.14
N PHE A 217 -10.52 14.29 -9.77
CA PHE A 217 -10.25 13.17 -10.67
C PHE A 217 -9.64 13.60 -12.01
N SER A 218 -9.95 14.81 -12.50
CA SER A 218 -9.25 15.38 -13.65
C SER A 218 -7.75 15.60 -13.37
N GLU A 219 -7.38 16.02 -12.16
CA GLU A 219 -5.98 16.18 -11.75
C GLU A 219 -5.25 14.82 -11.67
N PHE A 220 -5.93 13.76 -11.24
CA PHE A 220 -5.37 12.40 -11.28
C PHE A 220 -5.09 11.91 -12.70
N ARG A 221 -6.00 12.15 -13.65
CA ARG A 221 -5.80 11.73 -15.06
C ARG A 221 -4.52 12.30 -15.65
N LEU A 222 -4.16 13.52 -15.25
CA LEU A 222 -2.90 14.15 -15.64
C LEU A 222 -1.67 13.52 -14.99
N MET A 223 -1.81 12.89 -13.81
CA MET A 223 -0.71 12.19 -13.15
C MET A 223 -0.32 10.89 -13.87
N LYS A 224 -1.30 10.13 -14.37
CA LYS A 224 -1.09 8.82 -15.04
C LYS A 224 -0.03 8.85 -16.15
N SER A 225 0.15 9.99 -16.82
CA SER A 225 1.06 10.14 -17.96
C SER A 225 2.51 10.52 -17.60
N HIS A 226 2.84 10.70 -16.31
CA HIS A 226 4.09 11.37 -15.92
C HIS A 226 4.91 10.69 -14.82
N THR A 227 4.49 9.54 -14.26
CA THR A 227 5.22 8.95 -13.14
C THR A 227 5.09 7.43 -13.09
N VAL A 228 6.23 6.74 -13.05
CA VAL A 228 6.35 5.34 -12.64
C VAL A 228 7.02 5.35 -11.27
N PRO A 229 6.46 4.72 -10.23
CA PRO A 229 7.07 4.71 -8.91
C PRO A 229 8.40 3.95 -8.94
N GLU A 230 9.45 4.54 -8.38
CA GLU A 230 10.63 3.80 -7.97
C GLU A 230 10.35 3.17 -6.61
N PHE A 231 10.22 1.84 -6.56
CA PHE A 231 9.89 1.12 -5.33
C PHE A 231 11.00 1.27 -4.27
N TYR A 232 12.26 1.23 -4.70
CA TYR A 232 13.43 1.45 -3.86
C TYR A 232 14.20 2.72 -4.28
N PRO A 233 14.80 3.44 -3.31
CA PRO A 233 15.70 4.54 -3.61
C PRO A 233 16.91 4.12 -4.48
N ALA A 234 17.41 5.03 -5.31
CA ALA A 234 18.53 4.78 -6.23
C ALA A 234 19.76 4.10 -5.61
N HIS A 235 20.12 4.45 -4.36
CA HIS A 235 21.26 3.83 -3.68
C HIS A 235 21.02 2.36 -3.31
N ILE A 236 19.77 1.95 -3.09
CA ILE A 236 19.40 0.54 -2.86
C ILE A 236 19.37 -0.21 -4.19
N ASN A 237 18.83 0.40 -5.25
CA ASN A 237 18.87 -0.20 -6.61
C ASN A 237 20.31 -0.51 -7.04
N GLN A 238 21.26 0.38 -6.76
CA GLN A 238 22.69 0.12 -7.02
C GLN A 238 23.29 -1.06 -6.23
N LEU A 239 22.72 -1.39 -5.06
CA LEU A 239 23.13 -2.59 -4.32
C LEU A 239 22.50 -3.84 -4.94
N ILE A 240 21.22 -3.77 -5.31
CA ILE A 240 20.51 -4.86 -5.99
C ILE A 240 21.21 -5.23 -7.30
N GLU A 241 21.65 -4.23 -8.08
CA GLU A 241 22.38 -4.45 -9.35
C GLU A 241 23.73 -5.17 -9.18
N LYS A 242 24.35 -5.07 -8.00
CA LYS A 242 25.63 -5.73 -7.70
C LYS A 242 25.48 -7.11 -7.06
N ALA A 243 24.29 -7.40 -6.52
CA ALA A 243 23.98 -8.66 -5.88
C ALA A 243 23.79 -9.79 -6.90
N ASP A 244 23.84 -11.03 -6.42
CA ASP A 244 23.47 -12.18 -7.23
C ASP A 244 21.97 -12.15 -7.55
N SER A 245 21.63 -12.12 -8.84
CA SER A 245 20.26 -11.91 -9.28
C SER A 245 19.33 -13.07 -8.94
N GLU A 246 19.83 -14.31 -8.94
CA GLU A 246 19.04 -15.47 -8.52
C GLU A 246 18.83 -15.46 -7.00
N CYS A 247 19.82 -15.01 -6.21
CA CYS A 247 19.65 -14.78 -4.79
C CYS A 247 18.58 -13.71 -4.50
N MET A 248 18.57 -12.59 -5.25
CA MET A 248 17.55 -11.56 -5.08
C MET A 248 16.15 -12.10 -5.38
N ARG A 249 16.01 -12.88 -6.47
CA ARG A 249 14.75 -13.54 -6.81
C ARG A 249 14.31 -14.55 -5.74
N ARG A 250 15.23 -15.37 -5.23
CA ARG A 250 14.95 -16.33 -4.14
C ARG A 250 14.36 -15.66 -2.89
N PHE A 251 14.72 -14.41 -2.64
CA PHE A 251 14.19 -13.57 -1.56
C PHE A 251 12.98 -12.70 -1.97
N GLY A 252 12.35 -12.98 -3.12
CA GLY A 252 11.16 -12.29 -3.58
C GLY A 252 11.40 -10.86 -4.08
N ILE A 253 12.64 -10.46 -4.37
CA ILE A 253 12.95 -9.14 -4.92
C ILE A 253 12.63 -9.15 -6.41
N LEU A 254 11.65 -8.33 -6.81
CA LEU A 254 11.19 -8.22 -8.19
C LEU A 254 12.19 -7.46 -9.06
N ARG A 255 12.20 -7.76 -10.36
CA ARG A 255 12.92 -6.95 -11.35
C ARG A 255 12.13 -5.69 -11.66
N LYS A 256 12.83 -4.68 -12.18
CA LYS A 256 12.20 -3.41 -12.59
C LYS A 256 11.04 -3.62 -13.57
N ASP A 257 11.23 -4.48 -14.57
CA ASP A 257 10.18 -4.77 -15.56
C ASP A 257 8.95 -5.44 -14.92
N ASP A 258 9.14 -6.29 -13.91
CA ASP A 258 8.02 -6.90 -13.17
C ASP A 258 7.23 -5.82 -12.41
N VAL A 259 7.92 -4.87 -11.78
CA VAL A 259 7.30 -3.73 -11.07
C VAL A 259 6.55 -2.81 -12.04
N ASP A 260 7.11 -2.56 -13.22
CA ASP A 260 6.50 -1.71 -14.24
C ASP A 260 5.20 -2.33 -14.78
N ASN A 261 5.21 -3.63 -15.04
CA ASN A 261 4.00 -4.36 -15.44
C ASN A 261 2.92 -4.33 -14.35
N LEU A 262 3.31 -4.48 -13.07
CA LEU A 262 2.37 -4.37 -11.96
C LEU A 262 1.78 -2.97 -11.83
N TRP A 263 2.58 -1.93 -12.07
CA TRP A 263 2.10 -0.55 -12.08
C TRP A 263 1.06 -0.31 -13.18
N GLU A 264 1.34 -0.75 -14.41
CA GLU A 264 0.40 -0.63 -15.53
C GLU A 264 -0.92 -1.35 -15.25
N GLN A 265 -0.87 -2.58 -14.73
CA GLN A 265 -2.07 -3.32 -14.35
C GLN A 265 -2.84 -2.62 -13.24
N THR A 266 -2.15 -2.13 -12.21
CA THR A 266 -2.79 -1.42 -11.09
C THR A 266 -3.50 -0.15 -11.60
N LEU A 267 -2.88 0.60 -12.50
CA LEU A 267 -3.52 1.78 -13.10
C LEU A 267 -4.82 1.42 -13.84
N GLN A 268 -4.82 0.33 -14.62
CA GLN A 268 -6.02 -0.16 -15.32
C GLN A 268 -7.13 -0.54 -14.33
N ASP A 269 -6.79 -1.24 -13.25
CA ASP A 269 -7.76 -1.65 -12.23
C ASP A 269 -8.36 -0.44 -11.49
N ILE A 270 -7.53 0.57 -11.18
CA ILE A 270 -7.98 1.81 -10.56
C ILE A 270 -8.90 2.60 -11.50
N GLU A 271 -8.58 2.68 -12.78
CA GLU A 271 -9.45 3.30 -13.79
C GLU A 271 -10.78 2.59 -13.91
N TYR A 272 -10.76 1.25 -14.00
CA TYR A 272 -11.96 0.45 -14.06
C TYR A 272 -12.86 0.71 -12.85
N ARG A 273 -12.28 0.75 -11.64
CA ARG A 273 -13.03 1.01 -10.42
C ARG A 273 -13.57 2.44 -10.36
N LEU A 274 -12.79 3.46 -10.73
CA LEU A 274 -13.27 4.84 -10.85
C LEU A 274 -14.47 4.96 -11.80
N ASN A 275 -14.42 4.26 -12.94
CA ASN A 275 -15.54 4.22 -13.89
C ASN A 275 -16.79 3.61 -13.26
N SER A 276 -16.64 2.53 -12.49
CA SER A 276 -17.76 1.82 -11.84
C SER A 276 -18.51 2.67 -10.81
N ILE A 277 -17.84 3.65 -10.20
CA ILE A 277 -18.43 4.60 -9.23
C ILE A 277 -18.77 5.96 -9.85
N GLY A 278 -18.74 6.08 -11.18
CA GLY A 278 -19.27 7.23 -11.92
C GLY A 278 -18.26 8.29 -12.36
N TYR A 279 -16.95 8.07 -12.23
CA TYR A 279 -15.91 9.05 -12.62
C TYR A 279 -15.19 8.65 -13.90
N SER A 280 -15.92 8.61 -15.03
CA SER A 280 -15.37 8.15 -16.32
C SER A 280 -14.52 9.19 -17.05
N ASP A 281 -13.48 8.72 -17.76
CA ASP A 281 -12.54 9.57 -18.52
C ASP A 281 -13.16 10.22 -19.77
N GLY A 282 -14.47 10.10 -19.99
CA GLY A 282 -15.20 10.66 -21.13
C GLY A 282 -14.85 10.04 -22.50
N ASN A 283 -13.73 9.33 -22.61
CA ASN A 283 -13.28 8.57 -23.79
C ASN A 283 -13.79 7.14 -23.83
N THR A 284 -14.42 6.65 -22.77
CA THR A 284 -15.05 5.33 -22.76
C THR A 284 -16.46 5.47 -23.31
N ILE A 285 -16.59 5.34 -24.63
CA ILE A 285 -17.89 5.04 -25.25
C ILE A 285 -18.44 3.81 -24.52
N ALA A 286 -19.68 3.93 -24.04
CA ALA A 286 -20.41 2.86 -23.38
C ALA A 286 -20.30 1.55 -24.18
N ALA A 287 -19.43 0.63 -23.72
CA ALA A 287 -19.56 -0.77 -24.07
C ALA A 287 -20.78 -1.27 -23.30
N GLY A 288 -21.87 -1.46 -24.04
CA GLY A 288 -23.18 -1.77 -23.50
C GLY A 288 -23.17 -2.91 -22.49
N SER A 289 -24.01 -2.73 -21.48
CA SER A 289 -24.58 -3.77 -20.62
C SER A 289 -24.72 -5.11 -21.33
N CYS A 290 -23.84 -6.06 -21.03
CA CYS A 290 -24.11 -7.48 -21.22
C CYS A 290 -24.51 -8.06 -19.86
N HIS A 291 -25.81 -8.04 -19.60
CA HIS A 291 -26.40 -8.88 -18.56
C HIS A 291 -26.20 -10.34 -18.97
N ILE A 292 -25.28 -11.04 -18.31
CA ILE A 292 -25.31 -12.50 -18.28
C ILE A 292 -26.28 -12.89 -17.18
N THR A 293 -27.51 -13.16 -17.60
CA THR A 293 -28.53 -13.84 -16.80
C THR A 293 -28.10 -15.29 -16.62
N LEU A 294 -27.63 -15.68 -15.43
CA LEU A 294 -27.58 -17.09 -15.05
C LEU A 294 -28.93 -17.49 -14.45
N GLN A 295 -29.86 -17.91 -15.33
CA GLN A 295 -31.02 -18.72 -14.94
C GLN A 295 -30.62 -20.19 -15.02
N GLY A 296 -30.91 -20.93 -13.94
CA GLY A 296 -30.45 -22.30 -13.73
C GLY A 296 -31.38 -23.42 -14.20
N SER A 297 -30.91 -24.65 -14.01
CA SER A 297 -31.58 -25.97 -13.93
C SER A 297 -30.44 -27.01 -14.04
N ASP A 298 -30.31 -28.12 -13.31
CA ASP A 298 -31.22 -28.87 -12.45
C ASP A 298 -30.42 -29.74 -11.45
N GLY A 299 -31.04 -30.03 -10.30
CA GLY A 299 -31.09 -31.36 -9.70
C GLY A 299 -29.96 -31.82 -8.79
N VAL A 300 -30.27 -32.02 -7.49
CA VAL A 300 -30.16 -33.29 -6.71
C VAL A 300 -30.47 -32.98 -5.22
N PRO A 301 -31.10 -33.90 -4.45
CA PRO A 301 -32.23 -33.56 -3.58
C PRO A 301 -31.92 -33.32 -2.10
N ASP A 302 -32.89 -32.66 -1.49
CA ASP A 302 -33.12 -32.41 -0.06
C ASP A 302 -33.18 -33.71 0.76
N LEU A 303 -32.35 -33.78 1.80
CA LEU A 303 -32.37 -34.83 2.81
C LEU A 303 -32.13 -34.21 4.19
N PHE A 304 -33.22 -34.22 4.99
CA PHE A 304 -33.32 -33.94 6.43
C PHE A 304 -33.22 -32.45 6.81
N GLY A 305 -34.21 -31.80 7.44
CA GLY A 305 -35.28 -32.28 8.31
C GLY A 305 -35.35 -31.35 9.54
N ASN A 306 -36.45 -30.61 9.66
CA ASN A 306 -36.81 -29.71 10.76
C ASN A 306 -36.45 -30.22 12.18
N GLN A 307 -35.91 -29.36 13.06
CA GLN A 307 -36.70 -28.62 14.07
C GLN A 307 -35.83 -27.74 15.01
N PRO A 308 -36.39 -26.65 15.59
CA PRO A 308 -35.69 -25.74 16.49
C PRO A 308 -35.83 -26.14 17.96
N SER A 309 -34.74 -26.01 18.74
CA SER A 309 -34.81 -26.05 20.21
C SER A 309 -34.67 -24.64 20.77
N ALA A 310 -35.76 -24.16 21.38
CA ALA A 310 -35.75 -23.09 22.36
C ALA A 310 -34.94 -23.51 23.60
N LEU A 311 -34.19 -22.57 24.18
CA LEU A 311 -33.91 -22.50 25.60
C LEU A 311 -33.64 -21.03 25.95
N GLY A 312 -34.58 -20.42 26.67
CA GLY A 312 -34.27 -19.31 27.57
C GLY A 312 -33.90 -19.88 28.93
N ILE A 313 -32.90 -19.28 29.58
CA ILE A 313 -32.95 -18.52 30.84
C ILE A 313 -31.87 -17.45 30.72
#